data_AF-A0A2N0KQZ6-F1
#
_entry.id   AF-A0A2N0KQZ6-F1
#
_cell.length_a   1.000
_cell.length_b   1.000
_cell.length_c   1.000
_cell.angle_alpha   90.00
_cell.angle_beta   90.00
_cell.angle_gamma   90.00
#
_symmetry.space_group_name_H-M   'P 1'
#
loop_
_entity.id
_entity.type
_entity.pdbx_description
1 polymer ?
#
loop_
_entity_poly.entity_id
_entity_poly.type
_entity_poly.pdbx_seq_one_letter_code
_entity_poly.pdbx_strand_id
1 'polypeptide(L)'
;MLALSFCTKESAFLVTALIGVYCIAIYLIQIWQQLFPLIDLRTSSYPFIYKKFVRGITDSIQSGIAIRKMPRSASLALFLVAITLPQWSAAIGIFQHTLFLSWTNLTLVGDIGKIGMPVGGGKVIGVLTTSTLIGISAYIGYKWCWKIWWRSALIFYSIWLTAYTTFFTNISAGIPSGIWQSLGYWIVQQGEARGDQPLFYYLLIAPIYEYLPLITSILAVVFYIRKRSKFGIYLVYWCISTFVVYTIASEKMPWLLVNIALPMIVLSGRFIGDLVNTVNWSRVLHIDQIFIFLVGPLAMIAFGVFVLTLPELKYNITMLIPAAVTAFLSYLSFLVLKRSKHQTIQSSLALLFIGSVLFLSILTVRTSIKASFNNSDIPVEMLVYTQTSPDIRLTMKSIDRINNQMGETQQPTITIDQTSGFTWPWTWYLRNYENVHYPVFSSENGPTATHSEVVLVHSRNKDASDKAFSRDFRPSIKVPHRWWFPEHMYRDFSIPKLVSQVVSIKSWQRITKYWLFREGVAENIGSEDAYLYVKEGHPDINFITEKIRHGH
;
A
#
# COMPACT_ATOMS: atom_id res chain seq x y z
N MET A 1 -7.45 -15.20 -1.28
CA MET A 1 -7.36 -16.30 -2.27
C MET A 1 -6.58 -15.89 -3.51
N LEU A 2 -6.85 -14.74 -4.15
CA LEU A 2 -6.15 -14.30 -5.38
C LEU A 2 -4.62 -14.18 -5.26
N ALA A 3 -4.12 -13.72 -4.10
CA ALA A 3 -2.67 -13.67 -3.86
C ALA A 3 -2.04 -15.08 -3.78
N LEU A 4 -2.76 -16.05 -3.21
CA LEU A 4 -2.30 -17.44 -3.17
C LEU A 4 -2.41 -18.13 -4.53
N SER A 5 -3.19 -17.60 -5.47
CA SER A 5 -3.25 -18.07 -6.86
C SER A 5 -2.37 -17.26 -7.82
N PHE A 6 -1.45 -16.43 -7.31
CA PHE A 6 -0.52 -15.62 -8.10
C PHE A 6 -1.20 -14.66 -9.09
N CYS A 7 -2.48 -14.34 -8.87
CA CYS A 7 -3.26 -13.44 -9.73
C CYS A 7 -3.13 -11.97 -9.32
N THR A 8 -2.43 -11.69 -8.23
CA THR A 8 -2.05 -10.34 -7.81
C THR A 8 -0.59 -10.11 -8.14
N LYS A 9 -0.12 -8.86 -8.13
CA LYS A 9 1.26 -8.46 -8.39
C LYS A 9 2.28 -9.11 -7.41
N GLU A 10 3.41 -8.46 -7.12
CA GLU A 10 4.47 -8.92 -6.21
C GLU A 10 4.01 -9.46 -4.84
N SER A 11 2.86 -9.01 -4.34
CA SER A 11 2.26 -9.48 -3.10
C SER A 11 2.09 -11.00 -3.03
N ALA A 12 1.82 -11.68 -4.15
CA ALA A 12 1.67 -13.14 -4.19
C ALA A 12 2.97 -13.87 -3.81
N PHE A 13 4.09 -13.42 -4.37
CA PHE A 13 5.42 -13.95 -4.11
C PHE A 13 5.81 -13.72 -2.64
N LEU A 14 5.57 -12.51 -2.13
CA LEU A 14 5.87 -12.16 -0.75
C LEU A 14 5.03 -12.99 0.25
N VAL A 15 3.72 -13.09 0.04
CA VAL A 15 2.82 -13.85 0.93
C VAL A 15 3.19 -15.32 0.96
N THR A 16 3.42 -15.93 -0.21
CA THR A 16 3.80 -17.36 -0.27
C THR A 16 5.18 -17.62 0.34
N ALA A 17 6.15 -16.74 0.11
CA ALA A 17 7.46 -16.80 0.74
C ALA A 17 7.37 -16.69 2.27
N LEU A 18 6.60 -15.72 2.80
CA LEU A 18 6.41 -15.54 4.23
C LEU A 18 5.76 -16.75 4.91
N ILE A 19 4.72 -17.34 4.30
CA ILE A 19 4.10 -18.57 4.83
C ILE A 19 5.11 -19.73 4.79
N GLY A 20 5.87 -19.86 3.71
CA GLY A 20 6.93 -20.85 3.58
C GLY A 20 8.00 -20.72 4.67
N VAL A 21 8.53 -19.51 4.87
CA VAL A 21 9.52 -19.19 5.90
C VAL A 21 8.99 -19.52 7.29
N TYR A 22 7.73 -19.17 7.61
CA TYR A 22 7.12 -19.53 8.89
C TYR A 22 7.06 -21.05 9.10
N CYS A 23 6.62 -21.79 8.09
CA CYS A 23 6.50 -23.24 8.15
C CYS A 23 7.87 -23.92 8.31
N ILE A 24 8.88 -23.43 7.58
CA ILE A 24 10.26 -23.90 7.71
C ILE A 24 10.81 -23.57 9.09
N ALA A 25 10.58 -22.36 9.62
CA ALA A 25 11.03 -21.98 10.96
C ALA A 25 10.42 -22.89 12.04
N ILE A 26 9.12 -23.19 11.97
CA ILE A 26 8.48 -24.14 12.88
C ILE A 26 9.10 -25.54 12.75
N TYR A 27 9.34 -26.00 11.52
CA TYR A 27 9.97 -27.29 11.28
C TYR A 27 11.37 -27.37 11.89
N LEU A 28 12.20 -26.33 11.72
CA LEU A 28 13.53 -26.24 12.31
C LEU A 28 13.47 -26.19 13.85
N ILE A 29 12.51 -25.46 14.42
CA ILE A 29 12.28 -25.44 15.87
C ILE A 29 11.89 -26.83 16.40
N GLN A 30 11.08 -27.59 15.66
CA GLN A 30 10.71 -28.95 16.04
C GLN A 30 11.91 -29.90 16.04
N ILE A 31 12.76 -29.83 15.01
CA ILE A 31 14.02 -30.60 14.97
C ILE A 31 14.90 -30.20 16.15
N TRP A 32 15.05 -28.89 16.40
CA TRP A 32 15.84 -28.40 17.53
C TRP A 32 15.31 -28.93 18.87
N GLN A 33 13.98 -28.89 19.09
CA GLN A 33 13.36 -29.40 20.31
C GLN A 33 13.56 -30.91 20.50
N GLN A 34 13.62 -31.69 19.42
CA GLN A 34 13.92 -33.13 19.48
C GLN A 34 15.40 -33.41 19.80
N LEU A 35 16.31 -32.59 19.28
CA LEU A 35 17.76 -32.75 19.48
C LEU A 35 18.27 -32.14 20.78
N PHE A 36 17.59 -31.13 21.32
CA PHE A 36 18.00 -30.36 22.49
C PHE A 36 18.30 -31.23 23.72
N PRO A 37 17.49 -32.25 24.09
CA PRO A 37 17.79 -33.14 25.22
C PRO A 37 19.06 -33.97 25.04
N LEU A 38 19.54 -34.12 23.80
CA LEU A 38 20.73 -34.92 23.47
C LEU A 38 22.00 -34.07 23.44
N ILE A 39 21.93 -32.78 23.78
CA ILE A 39 23.04 -31.82 23.73
C ILE A 39 23.26 -31.26 25.13
N ASP A 40 24.44 -31.45 25.68
CA ASP A 40 24.85 -30.76 26.90
C ASP A 40 25.51 -29.42 26.53
N LEU A 41 24.80 -28.31 26.77
CA LEU A 41 25.26 -26.96 26.46
C LEU A 41 26.50 -26.53 27.25
N ARG A 42 26.84 -27.21 28.36
CA ARG A 42 28.02 -26.86 29.17
C ARG A 42 29.31 -27.47 28.64
N THR A 43 29.20 -28.60 27.96
CA THR A 43 30.36 -29.42 27.53
C THR A 43 30.49 -29.54 26.02
N SER A 44 29.39 -29.36 25.28
CA SER A 44 29.39 -29.50 23.82
C SER A 44 29.97 -28.27 23.13
N SER A 45 30.86 -28.48 22.17
CA SER A 45 31.40 -27.39 21.33
C SER A 45 30.38 -26.91 20.29
N TYR A 46 30.42 -25.62 19.92
CA TYR A 46 29.54 -25.06 18.88
C TYR A 46 29.55 -25.83 17.55
N PRO A 47 30.71 -26.29 17.02
CA PRO A 47 30.73 -27.10 15.80
C PRO A 47 30.00 -28.44 15.94
N PHE A 48 30.07 -29.07 17.11
CA PHE A 48 29.36 -30.33 17.38
C PHE A 48 27.84 -30.11 17.37
N ILE A 49 27.36 -29.05 18.03
CA ILE A 49 25.95 -28.65 18.05
C ILE A 49 25.44 -28.41 16.63
N TYR A 50 26.19 -27.63 15.85
CA TYR A 50 25.87 -27.35 14.45
C TYR A 50 25.80 -28.62 13.61
N LYS A 51 26.81 -29.50 13.70
CA LYS A 51 26.85 -30.77 12.95
C LYS A 51 25.65 -31.66 13.30
N LYS A 52 25.29 -31.74 14.59
CA LYS A 52 24.15 -32.54 15.06
C LYS A 52 22.82 -31.98 14.55
N PHE A 53 22.67 -30.66 14.56
CA PHE A 53 21.49 -29.99 14.00
C PHE A 53 21.35 -30.23 12.50
N VAL A 54 22.42 -30.02 11.72
CA VAL A 54 22.45 -30.30 10.28
C VAL A 54 22.13 -31.77 10.00
N ARG A 55 22.68 -32.70 10.79
CA ARG A 55 22.38 -34.13 10.66
C ARG A 55 20.90 -34.41 10.90
N GLY A 56 20.27 -33.81 11.90
CA GLY A 56 18.82 -33.96 12.14
C GLY A 56 17.96 -33.46 10.97
N ILE A 57 18.36 -32.38 10.30
CA ILE A 57 17.70 -31.91 9.08
C ILE A 57 17.86 -32.95 7.96
N THR A 58 19.08 -33.41 7.72
CA THR A 58 19.38 -34.40 6.68
C THR A 58 18.66 -35.72 6.91
N ASP A 59 18.69 -36.26 8.12
CA ASP A 59 18.03 -37.51 8.50
C ASP A 59 16.51 -37.40 8.29
N SER A 60 15.91 -36.26 8.68
CA SER A 60 14.49 -35.98 8.45
C SER A 60 14.13 -35.92 6.96
N ILE A 61 14.95 -35.29 6.12
CA ILE A 61 14.75 -35.27 4.66
C ILE A 61 14.90 -36.68 4.06
N GLN A 62 15.91 -37.44 4.51
CA GLN A 62 16.18 -38.81 4.05
C GLN A 62 15.07 -39.80 4.44
N SER A 63 14.36 -39.56 5.55
CA SER A 63 13.22 -40.38 5.96
C SER A 63 12.11 -40.43 4.89
N GLY A 64 12.05 -39.42 4.02
CA GLY A 64 11.24 -39.35 2.83
C GLY A 64 10.26 -38.18 2.84
N ILE A 65 9.80 -37.83 1.64
CA ILE A 65 9.00 -36.64 1.36
C ILE A 65 7.48 -36.90 1.46
N ALA A 66 7.08 -38.15 1.69
CA ALA A 66 5.67 -38.53 1.77
C ALA A 66 4.94 -37.81 2.92
N ILE A 67 3.70 -37.38 2.67
CA ILE A 67 2.86 -36.64 3.64
C ILE A 67 2.74 -37.31 5.02
N ARG A 68 2.82 -38.64 5.08
CA ARG A 68 2.71 -39.41 6.34
C ARG A 68 3.97 -39.39 7.20
N LYS A 69 5.14 -39.13 6.60
CA LYS A 69 6.44 -39.18 7.27
C LYS A 69 6.90 -37.80 7.73
N MET A 70 6.53 -36.75 6.99
CA MET A 70 6.96 -35.40 7.31
C MET A 70 6.08 -34.74 8.40
N PRO A 71 6.68 -33.88 9.25
CA PRO A 71 5.92 -32.98 10.11
C PRO A 71 4.97 -32.09 9.30
N ARG A 72 3.81 -31.75 9.88
CA ARG A 72 2.76 -30.98 9.18
C ARG A 72 3.24 -29.63 8.64
N SER A 73 4.13 -28.94 9.37
CA SER A 73 4.70 -27.66 8.93
C SER A 73 5.59 -27.83 7.70
N ALA A 74 6.51 -28.81 7.71
CA ALA A 74 7.34 -29.12 6.55
C ALA A 74 6.51 -29.59 5.35
N SER A 75 5.48 -30.41 5.59
CA SER A 75 4.56 -30.87 4.56
C SER A 75 3.81 -29.71 3.89
N LEU A 76 3.37 -28.71 4.67
CA LEU A 76 2.70 -27.53 4.11
C LEU A 76 3.67 -26.64 3.33
N ALA A 77 4.88 -26.41 3.85
CA ALA A 77 5.92 -25.65 3.16
C ALA A 77 6.25 -26.29 1.80
N LEU A 78 6.48 -27.60 1.79
CA LEU A 78 6.78 -28.35 0.58
C LEU A 78 5.62 -28.29 -0.42
N PHE A 79 4.38 -28.44 0.05
CA PHE A 79 3.21 -28.33 -0.82
C PHE A 79 3.13 -26.94 -1.49
N LEU A 80 3.34 -25.86 -0.72
CA LEU A 80 3.34 -24.50 -1.24
C LEU A 80 4.46 -24.28 -2.25
N VAL A 81 5.67 -24.77 -1.96
CA VAL A 81 6.78 -24.72 -2.91
C VAL A 81 6.41 -25.50 -4.17
N ALA A 82 5.96 -26.75 -4.04
CA ALA A 82 5.65 -27.60 -5.18
C ALA A 82 4.59 -26.96 -6.09
N ILE A 83 3.48 -26.44 -5.56
CA ILE A 83 2.40 -25.89 -6.38
C ILE A 83 2.75 -24.54 -7.04
N THR A 84 3.66 -23.76 -6.44
CA THR A 84 4.01 -22.42 -6.92
C THR A 84 5.34 -22.36 -7.67
N LEU A 85 6.14 -23.43 -7.64
CA LEU A 85 7.50 -23.48 -8.19
C LEU A 85 7.60 -22.93 -9.62
N PRO A 86 6.68 -23.24 -10.56
CA PRO A 86 6.77 -22.68 -11.91
C PRO A 86 6.62 -21.16 -11.95
N GLN A 87 5.85 -20.55 -11.04
CA GLN A 87 5.67 -19.09 -10.99
C GLN A 87 6.97 -18.36 -10.60
N TRP A 88 7.91 -19.06 -9.97
CA TRP A 88 9.21 -18.51 -9.57
C TRP A 88 10.28 -18.58 -10.67
N SER A 89 9.92 -18.95 -11.90
CA SER A 89 10.88 -19.21 -12.98
C SER A 89 11.78 -18.01 -13.29
N ALA A 90 11.24 -16.79 -13.27
CA ALA A 90 12.02 -15.57 -13.52
C ALA A 90 13.04 -15.23 -12.40
N ALA A 91 13.00 -15.90 -11.24
CA ALA A 91 13.98 -15.69 -10.17
C ALA A 91 15.41 -16.03 -10.60
N ILE A 92 15.59 -16.88 -11.62
CA ILE A 92 16.91 -17.14 -12.21
C ILE A 92 17.57 -15.86 -12.74
N GLY A 93 16.77 -14.86 -13.15
CA GLY A 93 17.24 -13.56 -13.62
C GLY A 93 18.01 -12.77 -12.55
N ILE A 94 17.80 -13.04 -11.25
CA ILE A 94 18.57 -12.43 -10.16
C ILE A 94 20.07 -12.77 -10.30
N PHE A 95 20.39 -13.94 -10.84
CA PHE A 95 21.75 -14.41 -11.03
C PHE A 95 22.38 -13.95 -12.35
N GLN A 96 21.64 -13.24 -13.22
CA GLN A 96 22.10 -12.83 -14.55
C GLN A 96 23.41 -12.04 -14.53
N HIS A 97 23.59 -11.16 -13.54
CA HIS A 97 24.79 -10.34 -13.38
C HIS A 97 25.85 -10.95 -12.45
N THR A 98 25.65 -12.19 -12.01
CA THR A 98 26.61 -12.91 -11.16
C THR A 98 27.61 -13.69 -12.02
N LEU A 99 28.73 -14.10 -11.42
CA LEU A 99 29.79 -14.88 -12.08
C LEU A 99 29.27 -16.15 -12.80
N PHE A 100 28.11 -16.68 -12.41
CA PHE A 100 27.52 -17.86 -13.02
C PHE A 100 26.92 -17.63 -14.41
N LEU A 101 26.40 -16.43 -14.69
CA LEU A 101 25.65 -16.13 -15.92
C LEU A 101 26.13 -14.86 -16.64
N SER A 102 26.98 -14.05 -16.02
CA SER A 102 27.46 -12.80 -16.63
C SER A 102 28.22 -13.04 -17.94
N TRP A 103 28.91 -14.18 -18.07
CA TRP A 103 29.66 -14.57 -19.26
C TRP A 103 28.77 -14.99 -20.44
N THR A 104 27.50 -15.33 -20.21
CA THR A 104 26.61 -15.77 -21.29
C THR A 104 26.05 -14.60 -22.10
N ASN A 105 26.17 -13.37 -21.58
CA ASN A 105 25.59 -12.15 -22.16
C ASN A 105 24.09 -12.30 -22.50
N LEU A 106 23.36 -13.04 -21.66
CA LEU A 106 21.94 -13.34 -21.84
C LEU A 106 21.10 -12.38 -21.01
N THR A 107 20.04 -11.85 -21.61
CA THR A 107 19.02 -11.07 -20.91
C THR A 107 17.81 -11.96 -20.60
N LEU A 108 17.75 -12.45 -19.36
CA LEU A 108 16.66 -13.21 -18.75
C LEU A 108 15.59 -12.28 -18.17
N VAL A 109 16.03 -11.18 -17.56
CA VAL A 109 15.19 -10.13 -16.98
C VAL A 109 15.85 -8.78 -17.26
N GLY A 110 15.10 -7.83 -17.83
CA GLY A 110 15.63 -6.52 -18.22
C GLY A 110 14.55 -5.52 -18.61
N ASP A 111 14.97 -4.31 -18.93
CA ASP A 111 14.18 -3.15 -19.37
C ASP A 111 13.94 -3.12 -20.89
N ILE A 112 14.79 -3.80 -21.66
CA ILE A 112 14.69 -3.89 -23.13
C ILE A 112 13.48 -4.73 -23.56
N GLY A 113 12.66 -4.18 -24.47
CA GLY A 113 11.50 -4.86 -25.02
C GLY A 113 10.30 -4.83 -24.05
N LYS A 114 9.71 -6.01 -23.78
CA LYS A 114 8.68 -6.11 -22.73
C LYS A 114 9.38 -6.20 -21.38
N ILE A 115 9.29 -5.15 -20.56
CA ILE A 115 9.94 -5.08 -19.25
C ILE A 115 9.70 -6.38 -18.45
N GLY A 116 10.78 -6.99 -17.98
CA GLY A 116 10.78 -8.24 -17.21
C GLY A 116 10.77 -9.53 -18.02
N MET A 117 10.65 -9.47 -19.36
CA MET A 117 10.71 -10.64 -20.24
C MET A 117 12.14 -10.94 -20.68
N PRO A 118 12.44 -12.21 -21.01
CA PRO A 118 13.72 -12.57 -21.58
C PRO A 118 13.79 -12.16 -23.07
N VAL A 119 14.96 -11.78 -23.53
CA VAL A 119 15.22 -11.30 -24.90
C VAL A 119 16.28 -12.18 -25.58
N GLY A 120 16.20 -12.30 -26.91
CA GLY A 120 17.15 -13.09 -27.70
C GLY A 120 17.24 -14.55 -27.21
N GLY A 121 18.47 -15.03 -27.00
CA GLY A 121 18.77 -16.36 -26.47
C GLY A 121 18.20 -16.63 -25.07
N GLY A 122 17.92 -15.58 -24.28
CA GLY A 122 17.32 -15.71 -22.96
C GLY A 122 15.93 -16.37 -23.01
N LYS A 123 15.20 -16.24 -24.13
CA LYS A 123 13.90 -16.88 -24.31
C LYS A 123 13.99 -18.41 -24.22
N VAL A 124 15.04 -19.00 -24.80
CA VAL A 124 15.27 -20.45 -24.77
C VAL A 124 15.51 -20.90 -23.33
N ILE A 125 16.37 -20.19 -22.59
CA ILE A 125 16.62 -20.47 -21.18
C ILE A 125 15.34 -20.31 -20.35
N GLY A 126 14.52 -19.31 -20.66
CA GLY A 126 13.26 -19.10 -19.96
C GLY A 126 12.28 -20.26 -20.13
N VAL A 127 12.11 -20.77 -21.36
CA VAL A 127 11.27 -21.94 -21.66
C VAL A 127 11.82 -23.20 -20.99
N LEU A 128 13.13 -23.44 -21.07
CA LEU A 128 13.78 -24.59 -20.44
C LEU A 128 13.60 -24.56 -18.92
N THR A 129 13.91 -23.43 -18.29
CA THR A 129 13.79 -23.22 -16.84
C THR A 129 12.35 -23.47 -16.39
N THR A 130 11.38 -22.87 -17.08
CA THR A 130 9.96 -23.05 -16.77
C THR A 130 9.55 -24.51 -16.88
N SER A 131 9.89 -25.17 -17.99
CA SER A 131 9.53 -26.57 -18.23
C SER A 131 10.15 -27.51 -17.21
N THR A 132 11.41 -27.28 -16.84
CA THR A 132 12.10 -28.02 -15.78
C THR A 132 11.41 -27.81 -14.43
N LEU A 133 11.06 -26.58 -14.07
CA LEU A 133 10.39 -26.28 -12.80
C LEU A 133 8.97 -26.87 -12.74
N ILE A 134 8.25 -26.94 -13.86
CA ILE A 134 6.98 -27.68 -13.96
C ILE A 134 7.20 -29.18 -13.72
N GLY A 135 8.22 -29.78 -14.34
CA GLY A 135 8.57 -31.18 -14.13
C GLY A 135 8.93 -31.49 -12.67
N ILE A 136 9.76 -30.64 -12.05
CA ILE A 136 10.16 -30.77 -10.64
C ILE A 136 8.94 -30.60 -9.73
N SER A 137 8.08 -29.61 -10.00
CA SER A 137 6.82 -29.37 -9.29
C SER A 137 5.93 -30.62 -9.25
N ALA A 138 5.70 -31.24 -10.43
CA ALA A 138 4.92 -32.47 -10.55
C ALA A 138 5.59 -33.67 -9.87
N TYR A 139 6.92 -33.80 -9.97
CA TYR A 139 7.69 -34.86 -9.33
C TYR A 139 7.60 -34.78 -7.79
N ILE A 140 7.79 -33.58 -7.22
CA ILE A 140 7.64 -33.35 -5.78
C ILE A 140 6.21 -33.67 -5.35
N GLY A 141 5.21 -33.19 -6.10
CA GLY A 141 3.80 -33.47 -5.84
C GLY A 141 3.47 -34.96 -5.84
N TYR A 142 4.00 -35.71 -6.81
CA TYR A 142 3.86 -37.16 -6.93
C TYR A 142 4.47 -37.89 -5.72
N LYS A 143 5.71 -37.56 -5.35
CA LYS A 143 6.41 -38.16 -4.21
C LYS A 143 5.79 -37.79 -2.86
N TRP A 144 5.19 -36.61 -2.75
CA TRP A 144 4.55 -36.11 -1.52
C TRP A 144 3.17 -36.73 -1.28
N CYS A 145 2.21 -36.44 -2.18
CA CYS A 145 0.86 -36.99 -2.16
C CYS A 145 0.11 -36.65 -3.46
N TRP A 146 0.22 -37.51 -4.49
CA TRP A 146 -0.38 -37.28 -5.80
C TRP A 146 -1.87 -36.87 -5.72
N LYS A 147 -2.69 -37.65 -4.99
CA LYS A 147 -4.15 -37.43 -4.90
C LYS A 147 -4.55 -36.02 -4.46
N ILE A 148 -3.80 -35.42 -3.54
CA ILE A 148 -4.08 -34.06 -3.04
C ILE A 148 -3.44 -33.03 -3.98
N TRP A 149 -2.21 -33.29 -4.41
CA TRP A 149 -1.44 -32.35 -5.20
C TRP A 149 -2.08 -32.06 -6.56
N TRP A 150 -2.44 -33.08 -7.36
CA TRP A 150 -2.96 -32.83 -8.71
C TRP A 150 -4.31 -32.10 -8.69
N ARG A 151 -5.17 -32.38 -7.69
CA ARG A 151 -6.45 -31.68 -7.52
C ARG A 151 -6.23 -30.22 -7.16
N SER A 152 -5.27 -29.97 -6.27
CA SER A 152 -4.93 -28.60 -5.86
C SER A 152 -4.29 -27.84 -7.02
N ALA A 153 -3.37 -28.48 -7.76
CA ALA A 153 -2.72 -27.91 -8.93
C ALA A 153 -3.75 -27.58 -10.02
N LEU A 154 -4.71 -28.47 -10.29
CA LEU A 154 -5.80 -28.21 -11.22
C LEU A 154 -6.58 -26.96 -10.82
N ILE A 155 -7.04 -26.88 -9.56
CA ILE A 155 -7.79 -25.71 -9.07
C ILE A 155 -6.95 -24.44 -9.16
N PHE A 156 -5.70 -24.48 -8.71
CA PHE A 156 -4.78 -23.35 -8.73
C PHE A 156 -4.54 -22.84 -10.15
N TYR A 157 -4.15 -23.73 -11.07
CA TYR A 157 -3.81 -23.36 -12.44
C TYR A 157 -5.05 -23.03 -13.27
N SER A 158 -6.22 -23.60 -12.98
CA SER A 158 -7.47 -23.16 -13.62
C SER A 158 -7.78 -21.71 -13.27
N ILE A 159 -7.76 -21.34 -11.98
CA ILE A 159 -8.01 -19.96 -11.55
C ILE A 159 -6.95 -19.01 -12.15
N TRP A 160 -5.68 -19.39 -12.03
CA TRP A 160 -4.56 -18.60 -12.56
C TRP A 160 -4.66 -18.40 -14.07
N LEU A 161 -4.98 -19.47 -14.83
CA LEU A 161 -5.08 -19.42 -16.29
C LEU A 161 -6.24 -18.54 -16.71
N THR A 162 -7.42 -18.67 -16.09
CA THR A 162 -8.58 -17.82 -16.38
C THR A 162 -8.27 -16.35 -16.13
N ALA A 163 -7.59 -16.02 -15.02
CA ALA A 163 -7.24 -14.65 -14.68
C ALA A 163 -6.20 -14.05 -15.67
N TYR A 164 -5.08 -14.73 -15.90
CA TYR A 164 -3.98 -14.19 -16.72
C TYR A 164 -4.31 -14.14 -18.20
N THR A 165 -5.18 -15.02 -18.70
CA THR A 165 -5.61 -15.00 -20.10
C THR A 165 -6.78 -14.07 -20.36
N THR A 166 -7.19 -13.25 -19.37
CA THR A 166 -8.36 -12.37 -19.47
C THR A 166 -9.60 -13.16 -19.91
N PHE A 167 -9.94 -14.19 -19.15
CA PHE A 167 -11.01 -15.15 -19.49
C PHE A 167 -10.80 -15.77 -20.89
N PHE A 168 -9.58 -16.23 -21.17
CA PHE A 168 -9.19 -16.91 -22.41
C PHE A 168 -9.20 -16.05 -23.68
N THR A 169 -9.41 -14.74 -23.57
CA THR A 169 -9.36 -13.81 -24.73
C THR A 169 -7.94 -13.46 -25.16
N ASN A 170 -6.94 -13.62 -24.27
CA ASN A 170 -5.54 -13.27 -24.50
C ASN A 170 -4.58 -14.37 -24.03
N ILE A 171 -4.71 -15.58 -24.60
CA ILE A 171 -3.91 -16.75 -24.19
C ILE A 171 -2.43 -16.57 -24.52
N SER A 172 -2.11 -16.07 -25.71
CA SER A 172 -0.75 -15.99 -26.24
C SER A 172 0.16 -15.04 -25.44
N ALA A 173 -0.36 -13.90 -24.98
CA ALA A 173 0.39 -12.98 -24.14
C ALA A 173 0.17 -13.21 -22.63
N GLY A 174 -1.01 -13.70 -22.23
CA GLY A 174 -1.37 -13.89 -20.83
C GLY A 174 -0.53 -14.94 -20.10
N ILE A 175 -0.33 -16.12 -20.71
CA ILE A 175 0.44 -17.22 -20.08
C ILE A 175 1.91 -16.81 -19.84
N PRO A 176 2.66 -16.29 -20.84
CA PRO A 176 4.03 -15.82 -20.60
C PRO A 176 4.09 -14.66 -19.61
N SER A 177 3.08 -13.78 -19.64
CA SER A 177 2.99 -12.67 -18.69
C SER A 177 2.88 -13.16 -17.25
N GLY A 178 2.08 -14.21 -16.99
CA GLY A 178 1.91 -14.72 -15.64
C GLY A 178 3.10 -15.54 -15.14
N ILE A 179 3.63 -16.45 -15.97
CA ILE A 179 4.70 -17.38 -15.56
C ILE A 179 6.04 -16.68 -15.38
N TRP A 180 6.35 -15.72 -16.26
CA TRP A 180 7.66 -15.07 -16.28
C TRP A 180 7.58 -13.59 -16.01
N GLN A 181 6.78 -12.85 -16.80
CA GLN A 181 6.82 -11.38 -16.77
C GLN A 181 6.39 -10.81 -15.42
N SER A 182 5.47 -11.46 -14.69
CA SER A 182 4.98 -10.98 -13.39
C SER A 182 6.13 -10.76 -12.39
N LEU A 183 6.93 -11.81 -12.16
CA LEU A 183 8.10 -11.76 -11.28
C LEU A 183 9.26 -11.01 -11.93
N GLY A 184 9.51 -11.22 -13.23
CA GLY A 184 10.57 -10.55 -13.95
C GLY A 184 10.41 -9.03 -13.93
N TYR A 185 9.19 -8.53 -14.12
CA TYR A 185 8.87 -7.10 -14.04
C TYR A 185 9.19 -6.57 -12.65
N TRP A 186 8.75 -7.27 -11.60
CA TRP A 186 9.01 -6.86 -10.23
C TRP A 186 10.51 -6.81 -9.89
N ILE A 187 11.31 -7.78 -10.38
CA ILE A 187 12.77 -7.80 -10.22
C ILE A 187 13.39 -6.54 -10.84
N VAL A 188 12.98 -6.16 -12.06
CA VAL A 188 13.47 -4.92 -12.71
C VAL A 188 13.07 -3.69 -11.90
N GLN A 189 11.82 -3.63 -11.41
CA GLN A 189 11.32 -2.47 -10.67
C GLN A 189 12.00 -2.23 -9.31
N GLN A 190 12.69 -3.23 -8.74
CA GLN A 190 13.48 -3.00 -7.53
C GLN A 190 14.61 -1.99 -7.74
N GLY A 191 15.20 -1.94 -8.95
CA GLY A 191 16.26 -0.98 -9.30
C GLY A 191 15.76 0.44 -9.51
N GLU A 192 14.51 0.61 -9.97
CA GLU A 192 13.90 1.92 -10.23
C GLU A 192 13.50 2.67 -8.96
N ALA A 193 13.32 1.95 -7.84
CA ALA A 193 12.96 2.52 -6.53
C ALA A 193 11.83 3.56 -6.63
N ARG A 194 10.72 3.23 -7.32
CA ARG A 194 9.69 4.21 -7.67
C ARG A 194 9.29 5.08 -6.48
N GLY A 195 9.31 6.39 -6.71
CA GLY A 195 9.01 7.43 -5.73
C GLY A 195 10.05 7.62 -4.63
N ASP A 196 11.08 6.78 -4.52
CA ASP A 196 12.19 6.88 -3.57
C ASP A 196 11.77 7.35 -2.18
N GLN A 197 10.74 6.70 -1.61
CA GLN A 197 10.16 7.12 -0.34
C GLN A 197 11.07 6.70 0.83
N PRO A 198 11.09 7.48 1.92
CA PRO A 198 11.92 7.16 3.08
C PRO A 198 11.49 5.86 3.78
N LEU A 199 12.39 5.24 4.54
CA LEU A 199 12.12 4.00 5.28
C LEU A 199 10.93 4.13 6.25
N PHE A 200 10.68 5.30 6.82
CA PHE A 200 9.55 5.54 7.73
C PHE A 200 8.22 5.83 7.01
N TYR A 201 8.15 5.73 5.67
CA TYR A 201 6.96 6.07 4.88
C TYR A 201 5.67 5.37 5.37
N TYR A 202 5.72 4.06 5.60
CA TYR A 202 4.53 3.34 6.09
C TYR A 202 4.19 3.66 7.56
N LEU A 203 5.17 4.10 8.36
CA LEU A 203 4.94 4.60 9.72
C LEU A 203 4.23 5.97 9.74
N LEU A 204 4.30 6.73 8.64
CA LEU A 204 3.55 7.98 8.49
C LEU A 204 2.13 7.75 7.97
N ILE A 205 1.99 6.91 6.93
CA ILE A 205 0.70 6.73 6.27
C ILE A 205 -0.26 5.86 7.10
N ALA A 206 0.23 4.81 7.78
CA ALA A 206 -0.63 3.90 8.53
C ALA A 206 -1.39 4.60 9.68
N PRO A 207 -0.81 5.49 10.50
CA PRO A 207 -1.57 6.25 11.50
C PRO A 207 -2.64 7.19 10.92
N ILE A 208 -2.54 7.57 9.64
CA ILE A 208 -3.49 8.50 9.02
C ILE A 208 -4.75 7.76 8.52
N TYR A 209 -4.57 6.57 7.94
CA TYR A 209 -5.65 5.82 7.28
C TYR A 209 -6.03 4.54 8.01
N GLU A 210 -5.07 3.87 8.62
CA GLU A 210 -5.18 2.52 9.19
C GLU A 210 -4.94 2.53 10.72
N TYR A 211 -5.26 3.63 11.39
CA TYR A 211 -5.01 3.81 12.83
C TYR A 211 -5.73 2.78 13.70
N LEU A 212 -6.94 2.37 13.32
CA LEU A 212 -7.68 1.34 14.06
C LEU A 212 -6.90 0.02 14.06
N PRO A 213 -6.67 -0.65 12.91
CA PRO A 213 -5.92 -1.89 12.88
C PRO A 213 -4.47 -1.72 13.36
N LEU A 214 -3.84 -0.56 13.19
CA LEU A 214 -2.51 -0.29 13.72
C LEU A 214 -2.47 -0.34 15.25
N ILE A 215 -3.32 0.45 15.94
CA ILE A 215 -3.35 0.50 17.40
C ILE A 215 -3.74 -0.87 17.98
N THR A 216 -4.77 -1.50 17.41
CA THR A 216 -5.27 -2.78 17.91
C THR A 216 -4.28 -3.91 17.65
N SER A 217 -3.55 -3.91 16.52
CA SER A 217 -2.53 -4.92 16.23
C SER A 217 -1.31 -4.81 17.16
N ILE A 218 -0.85 -3.60 17.49
CA ILE A 218 0.24 -3.40 18.47
C ILE A 218 -0.12 -4.05 19.82
N LEU A 219 -1.34 -3.82 20.30
CA LEU A 219 -1.84 -4.43 21.54
C LEU A 219 -1.99 -5.96 21.41
N ALA A 220 -2.49 -6.42 20.27
CA ALA A 220 -2.63 -7.85 19.97
C ALA A 220 -1.28 -8.57 19.94
N VAL A 221 -0.22 -7.94 19.43
CA VAL A 221 1.14 -8.49 19.43
C VAL A 221 1.58 -8.79 20.86
N VAL A 222 1.48 -7.80 21.75
CA VAL A 222 1.85 -7.97 23.17
C VAL A 222 1.00 -9.07 23.82
N PHE A 223 -0.31 -9.08 23.55
CA PHE A 223 -1.24 -10.06 24.10
C PHE A 223 -0.90 -11.50 23.66
N TYR A 224 -0.69 -11.74 22.36
CA TYR A 224 -0.47 -13.09 21.84
C TYR A 224 0.94 -13.62 22.12
N ILE A 225 1.94 -12.76 22.24
CA ILE A 225 3.27 -13.15 22.72
C ILE A 225 3.18 -13.66 24.17
N ARG A 226 2.40 -13.00 25.02
CA ARG A 226 2.20 -13.42 26.42
C ARG A 226 1.33 -14.67 26.53
N LYS A 227 0.22 -14.74 25.77
CA LYS A 227 -0.71 -15.89 25.76
C LYS A 227 -0.09 -17.15 25.13
N ARG A 228 0.94 -17.00 24.30
CA ARG A 228 1.65 -18.07 23.57
C ARG A 228 0.74 -19.00 22.74
N SER A 229 -0.39 -18.48 22.25
CA SER A 229 -1.27 -19.27 21.40
C SER A 229 -0.63 -19.49 20.02
N LYS A 230 -0.62 -20.74 19.52
CA LYS A 230 0.00 -21.10 18.23
C LYS A 230 -0.51 -20.24 17.06
N PHE A 231 -1.83 -20.06 16.97
CA PHE A 231 -2.44 -19.27 15.91
C PHE A 231 -2.17 -17.76 16.09
N GLY A 232 -2.24 -17.24 17.32
CA GLY A 232 -1.90 -15.84 17.59
C GLY A 232 -0.44 -15.51 17.25
N ILE A 233 0.51 -16.40 17.57
CA ILE A 233 1.93 -16.24 17.20
C ILE A 233 2.09 -16.21 15.67
N TYR A 234 1.35 -17.04 14.93
CA TYR A 234 1.36 -17.00 13.48
C TYR A 234 0.87 -15.64 12.93
N LEU A 235 -0.24 -15.11 13.45
CA LEU A 235 -0.76 -13.82 13.03
C LEU A 235 0.20 -12.67 13.38
N VAL A 236 0.87 -12.75 14.54
CA VAL A 236 1.92 -11.80 14.94
C VAL A 236 3.09 -11.86 13.97
N TYR A 237 3.59 -13.05 13.64
CA TYR A 237 4.62 -13.24 12.64
C TYR A 237 4.19 -12.64 11.30
N TRP A 238 2.99 -12.98 10.81
CA TRP A 238 2.50 -12.52 9.52
C TRP A 238 2.40 -11.00 9.48
N CYS A 239 1.90 -10.37 10.54
CA CYS A 239 1.83 -8.92 10.67
C CYS A 239 3.21 -8.25 10.65
N ILE A 240 4.13 -8.68 11.53
CA ILE A 240 5.45 -8.08 11.67
C ILE A 240 6.29 -8.30 10.42
N SER A 241 6.35 -9.53 9.90
CA SER A 241 7.15 -9.85 8.74
C SER A 241 6.65 -9.16 7.48
N THR A 242 5.34 -9.02 7.29
CA THR A 242 4.79 -8.26 6.15
C THR A 242 5.17 -6.79 6.26
N PHE A 243 5.02 -6.18 7.44
CA PHE A 243 5.44 -4.79 7.67
C PHE A 243 6.93 -4.57 7.37
N VAL A 244 7.80 -5.44 7.87
CA VAL A 244 9.25 -5.36 7.63
C VAL A 244 9.59 -5.51 6.15
N VAL A 245 9.03 -6.51 5.47
CA VAL A 245 9.31 -6.76 4.05
C VAL A 245 8.93 -5.57 3.19
N TYR A 246 7.72 -5.01 3.36
CA TYR A 246 7.30 -3.84 2.59
C TYR A 246 8.07 -2.56 2.96
N THR A 247 8.55 -2.44 4.20
CA THR A 247 9.40 -1.32 4.63
C THR A 247 10.80 -1.38 4.01
N ILE A 248 11.34 -2.58 3.81
CA ILE A 248 12.67 -2.78 3.20
C ILE A 248 12.60 -2.77 1.67
N ALA A 249 11.48 -3.20 1.08
CA ALA A 249 11.28 -3.21 -0.37
C ALA A 249 11.59 -1.84 -0.98
N SER A 250 12.26 -1.85 -2.13
CA SER A 250 12.70 -0.61 -2.80
C SER A 250 11.50 0.25 -3.21
N GLU A 251 10.53 -0.37 -3.90
CA GLU A 251 9.25 0.26 -4.24
C GLU A 251 8.40 0.50 -2.98
N LYS A 252 8.11 1.78 -2.70
CA LYS A 252 7.28 2.21 -1.58
C LYS A 252 6.23 3.18 -2.07
N MET A 253 4.97 2.75 -1.99
CA MET A 253 3.87 3.46 -2.60
C MET A 253 2.59 3.33 -1.78
N PRO A 254 1.66 4.30 -1.83
CA PRO A 254 0.49 4.29 -0.97
C PRO A 254 -0.40 3.05 -1.19
N TRP A 255 -0.50 2.54 -2.42
CA TRP A 255 -1.30 1.34 -2.72
C TRP A 255 -0.77 0.05 -2.10
N LEU A 256 0.52 -0.01 -1.74
CA LEU A 256 1.07 -1.18 -1.07
C LEU A 256 0.66 -1.28 0.41
N LEU A 257 0.14 -0.18 0.99
CA LEU A 257 -0.38 -0.15 2.35
C LEU A 257 -1.43 -1.23 2.59
N VAL A 258 -2.26 -1.57 1.59
CA VAL A 258 -3.29 -2.62 1.71
C VAL A 258 -2.70 -3.98 2.11
N ASN A 259 -1.51 -4.30 1.60
CA ASN A 259 -0.84 -5.57 1.91
C ASN A 259 -0.33 -5.59 3.35
N ILE A 260 0.00 -4.42 3.91
CA ILE A 260 0.43 -4.25 5.29
C ILE A 260 -0.78 -4.22 6.23
N ALA A 261 -1.86 -3.52 5.84
CA ALA A 261 -3.08 -3.37 6.62
C ALA A 261 -3.83 -4.70 6.78
N LEU A 262 -3.87 -5.55 5.75
CA LEU A 262 -4.62 -6.82 5.80
C LEU A 262 -4.20 -7.74 6.97
N PRO A 263 -2.91 -8.08 7.17
CA PRO A 263 -2.48 -8.82 8.36
C PRO A 263 -2.83 -8.12 9.68
N MET A 264 -2.71 -6.79 9.74
CA MET A 264 -3.07 -6.02 10.94
C MET A 264 -4.56 -6.16 11.25
N ILE A 265 -5.42 -6.09 10.22
CA ILE A 265 -6.88 -6.24 10.36
C ILE A 265 -7.22 -7.65 10.86
N VAL A 266 -6.62 -8.70 10.29
CA VAL A 266 -6.88 -10.08 10.73
C VAL A 266 -6.43 -10.32 12.17
N LEU A 267 -5.23 -9.85 12.53
CA LEU A 267 -4.72 -9.92 13.91
C LEU A 267 -5.61 -9.15 14.89
N SER A 268 -6.04 -7.96 14.49
CA SER A 268 -6.93 -7.10 15.28
C SER A 268 -8.31 -7.73 15.47
N GLY A 269 -8.91 -8.26 14.42
CA GLY A 269 -10.21 -8.95 14.50
C GLY A 269 -10.14 -10.18 15.41
N ARG A 270 -9.06 -10.95 15.35
CA ARG A 270 -8.86 -12.09 16.25
C ARG A 270 -8.71 -11.65 17.72
N PHE A 271 -7.99 -10.56 17.96
CA PHE A 271 -7.82 -9.98 19.29
C PHE A 271 -9.14 -9.42 19.86
N ILE A 272 -9.86 -8.62 19.08
CA ILE A 272 -11.17 -8.07 19.45
C ILE A 272 -12.16 -9.21 19.73
N GLY A 273 -12.17 -10.26 18.90
CA GLY A 273 -13.00 -11.45 19.12
C GLY A 273 -12.67 -12.18 20.43
N ASP A 274 -11.38 -12.33 20.76
CA ASP A 274 -10.97 -12.88 22.06
C ASP A 274 -11.46 -12.01 23.23
N LEU A 275 -11.43 -10.68 23.11
CA LEU A 275 -11.93 -9.75 24.13
C LEU A 275 -13.46 -9.80 24.27
N VAL A 276 -14.19 -9.81 23.16
CA VAL A 276 -15.65 -9.96 23.11
C VAL A 276 -16.11 -11.21 23.87
N ASN A 277 -15.36 -12.31 23.78
CA ASN A 277 -15.66 -13.55 24.50
C ASN A 277 -15.41 -13.47 26.01
N THR A 278 -14.66 -12.47 26.50
CA THR A 278 -14.47 -12.24 27.94
C THR A 278 -15.56 -11.37 28.57
N VAL A 279 -16.37 -10.70 27.74
CA VAL A 279 -17.44 -9.80 28.21
C VAL A 279 -18.64 -10.62 28.68
N ASN A 280 -19.16 -10.28 29.87
CA ASN A 280 -20.42 -10.85 30.33
C ASN A 280 -21.62 -10.09 29.75
N TRP A 281 -22.07 -10.53 28.57
CA TRP A 281 -23.14 -9.89 27.80
C TRP A 281 -24.46 -9.70 28.55
N SER A 282 -24.79 -10.57 29.49
CA SER A 282 -26.02 -10.46 30.30
C SER A 282 -26.10 -9.17 31.13
N ARG A 283 -24.94 -8.56 31.45
CA ARG A 283 -24.83 -7.40 32.34
C ARG A 283 -24.44 -6.11 31.62
N VAL A 284 -24.26 -6.14 30.30
CA VAL A 284 -23.76 -4.98 29.53
C VAL A 284 -24.71 -3.78 29.56
N LEU A 285 -26.01 -4.02 29.71
CA LEU A 285 -27.03 -2.96 29.77
C LEU A 285 -27.14 -2.28 31.15
N HIS A 286 -26.40 -2.74 32.17
CA HIS A 286 -26.34 -2.00 33.42
C HIS A 286 -25.60 -0.68 33.23
N ILE A 287 -26.08 0.38 33.90
CA ILE A 287 -25.59 1.76 33.77
C ILE A 287 -24.08 1.86 34.01
N ASP A 288 -23.53 1.08 34.95
CA ASP A 288 -22.09 1.04 35.23
C ASP A 288 -21.27 0.48 34.05
N GLN A 289 -21.75 -0.56 33.37
CA GLN A 289 -21.08 -1.16 32.22
C GLN A 289 -21.18 -0.27 30.97
N ILE A 290 -22.33 0.37 30.76
CA ILE A 290 -22.51 1.38 29.71
C ILE A 290 -21.53 2.53 29.91
N PHE A 291 -21.38 3.00 31.15
CA PHE A 291 -20.41 4.04 31.48
C PHE A 291 -18.97 3.61 31.15
N ILE A 292 -18.58 2.39 31.51
CA ILE A 292 -17.25 1.80 31.20
C ILE A 292 -16.99 1.79 29.68
N PHE A 293 -18.00 1.39 28.91
CA PHE A 293 -17.95 1.38 27.45
C PHE A 293 -17.73 2.79 26.86
N LEU A 294 -18.38 3.82 27.42
CA LEU A 294 -18.28 5.20 26.94
C LEU A 294 -17.00 5.93 27.36
N VAL A 295 -16.28 5.46 28.38
CA VAL A 295 -15.04 6.11 28.88
C VAL A 295 -14.02 6.31 27.76
N GLY A 296 -13.75 5.26 26.99
CA GLY A 296 -12.78 5.29 25.90
C GLY A 296 -13.10 6.36 24.84
N PRO A 297 -14.28 6.30 24.20
CA PRO A 297 -14.74 7.32 23.27
C PRO A 297 -14.70 8.74 23.83
N LEU A 298 -15.23 8.96 25.04
CA LEU A 298 -15.27 10.28 25.68
C LEU A 298 -13.86 10.83 25.95
N ALA A 299 -12.92 9.96 26.35
CA ALA A 299 -11.53 10.35 26.54
C ALA A 299 -10.87 10.82 25.24
N MET A 300 -11.13 10.12 24.14
CA MET A 300 -10.58 10.45 22.83
C MET A 300 -11.17 11.77 22.29
N ILE A 301 -12.47 11.98 22.46
CA ILE A 301 -13.15 13.24 22.11
C ILE A 301 -12.58 14.39 22.95
N ALA A 302 -12.49 14.21 24.27
CA ALA A 302 -11.98 15.23 25.17
C ALA A 302 -10.52 15.58 24.86
N PHE A 303 -9.68 14.59 24.54
CA PHE A 303 -8.31 14.80 24.08
C PHE A 303 -8.25 15.57 22.74
N GLY A 304 -9.09 15.22 21.77
CA GLY A 304 -9.17 15.93 20.49
C GLY A 304 -9.57 17.41 20.66
N VAL A 305 -10.62 17.67 21.45
CA VAL A 305 -11.06 19.04 21.77
C VAL A 305 -9.97 19.80 22.52
N PHE A 306 -9.31 19.16 23.48
CA PHE A 306 -8.19 19.73 24.23
C PHE A 306 -7.05 20.19 23.30
N VAL A 307 -6.58 19.31 22.42
CA VAL A 307 -5.48 19.61 21.49
C VAL A 307 -5.87 20.73 20.51
N LEU A 308 -7.11 20.77 20.05
CA LEU A 308 -7.58 21.76 19.08
C LEU A 308 -7.77 23.16 19.67
N THR A 309 -8.18 23.28 20.93
CA THR A 309 -8.58 24.56 21.56
C THR A 309 -7.47 25.25 22.35
N LEU A 310 -6.48 24.51 22.86
CA LEU A 310 -5.49 25.06 23.79
C LEU A 310 -4.64 26.23 23.23
N PRO A 311 -4.21 26.23 21.95
CA PRO A 311 -3.37 27.31 21.43
C PRO A 311 -4.10 28.64 21.19
N GLU A 312 -5.44 28.64 21.18
CA GLU A 312 -6.27 29.82 20.86
C GLU A 312 -6.82 30.53 22.12
N LEU A 313 -6.68 29.93 23.30
CA LEU A 313 -7.18 30.47 24.57
C LEU A 313 -6.11 31.31 25.30
N LYS A 314 -6.53 32.41 25.95
CA LYS A 314 -5.66 33.22 26.82
C LYS A 314 -5.11 32.36 27.98
N TYR A 315 -3.83 32.59 28.32
CA TYR A 315 -3.00 31.80 29.27
C TYR A 315 -3.64 31.44 30.62
N ASN A 316 -4.65 32.16 31.11
CA ASN A 316 -5.26 31.93 32.43
C ASN A 316 -6.38 30.85 32.43
N ILE A 317 -6.99 30.53 31.29
CA ILE A 317 -8.11 29.56 31.20
C ILE A 317 -7.63 28.22 30.60
N THR A 318 -6.51 28.24 29.87
CA THR A 318 -5.89 27.07 29.20
C THR A 318 -5.49 25.94 30.14
N MET A 319 -5.23 26.21 31.42
CA MET A 319 -4.87 25.17 32.41
C MET A 319 -6.09 24.47 33.03
N LEU A 320 -7.27 25.09 33.02
CA LEU A 320 -8.46 24.58 33.72
C LEU A 320 -9.15 23.45 32.96
N ILE A 321 -9.22 23.56 31.64
CA ILE A 321 -9.87 22.56 30.76
C ILE A 321 -9.09 21.22 30.75
N PRO A 322 -7.77 21.16 30.50
CA PRO A 322 -6.97 19.94 30.67
C PRO A 322 -7.04 19.36 32.07
N ALA A 323 -6.93 20.19 33.11
CA ALA A 323 -6.99 19.72 34.48
C ALA A 323 -8.36 19.07 34.76
N ALA A 324 -9.45 19.68 34.28
CA ALA A 324 -10.80 19.13 34.40
C ALA A 324 -10.99 17.83 33.59
N VAL A 325 -10.52 17.78 32.33
CA VAL A 325 -10.59 16.57 31.49
C VAL A 325 -9.74 15.45 32.07
N THR A 326 -8.51 15.75 32.51
CA THR A 326 -7.60 14.76 33.10
C THR A 326 -8.14 14.28 34.43
N ALA A 327 -8.61 15.18 35.31
CA ALA A 327 -9.26 14.81 36.56
C ALA A 327 -10.53 13.97 36.32
N PHE A 328 -11.34 14.31 35.30
CA PHE A 328 -12.50 13.53 34.91
C PHE A 328 -12.10 12.12 34.43
N LEU A 329 -11.10 12.00 33.56
CA LEU A 329 -10.60 10.72 33.06
C LEU A 329 -9.90 9.88 34.13
N SER A 330 -9.15 10.51 35.03
CA SER A 330 -8.55 9.86 36.20
C SER A 330 -9.62 9.39 37.19
N TYR A 331 -10.67 10.19 37.40
CA TYR A 331 -11.83 9.81 38.21
C TYR A 331 -12.62 8.67 37.59
N LEU A 332 -12.84 8.70 36.27
CA LEU A 332 -13.42 7.61 35.48
C LEU A 332 -12.61 6.32 35.59
N SER A 333 -11.29 6.40 35.40
CA SER A 333 -10.37 5.27 35.53
C SER A 333 -10.35 4.72 36.96
N PHE A 334 -10.37 5.61 37.96
CA PHE A 334 -10.50 5.24 39.37
C PHE A 334 -11.84 4.55 39.66
N LEU A 335 -12.95 5.01 39.09
CA LEU A 335 -14.26 4.36 39.23
C LEU A 335 -14.28 2.97 38.59
N VAL A 336 -13.65 2.79 37.42
CA VAL A 336 -13.48 1.47 36.77
C VAL A 336 -12.74 0.51 37.69
N LEU A 337 -11.62 0.96 38.28
CA LEU A 337 -10.80 0.17 39.19
C LEU A 337 -11.51 -0.12 40.53
N LYS A 338 -12.25 0.84 41.07
CA LYS A 338 -12.94 0.73 42.36
C LYS A 338 -14.22 -0.12 42.29
N ARG A 339 -14.98 -0.04 41.19
CA ARG A 339 -16.22 -0.82 41.01
C ARG A 339 -15.98 -2.23 40.49
N SER A 340 -14.84 -2.49 39.86
CA SER A 340 -14.57 -3.82 39.34
C SER A 340 -14.02 -4.75 40.43
N LYS A 341 -14.77 -5.81 40.75
CA LYS A 341 -14.23 -6.94 41.52
C LYS A 341 -13.10 -7.61 40.72
N HIS A 342 -12.17 -8.30 41.41
CA HIS A 342 -11.07 -9.03 40.75
C HIS A 342 -11.58 -10.01 39.66
N GLN A 343 -12.79 -10.55 39.84
CA GLN A 343 -13.46 -11.43 38.87
C GLN A 343 -14.02 -10.72 37.62
N THR A 344 -14.29 -9.41 37.66
CA THR A 344 -14.93 -8.65 36.55
C THR A 344 -14.00 -7.67 35.85
N ILE A 345 -12.74 -7.56 36.29
CA ILE A 345 -11.80 -6.55 35.77
C ILE A 345 -11.45 -6.78 34.30
N GLN A 346 -11.32 -8.05 33.90
CA GLN A 346 -11.07 -8.40 32.50
C GLN A 346 -12.25 -8.02 31.59
N SER A 347 -13.49 -8.28 32.03
CA SER A 347 -14.70 -7.88 31.31
C SER A 347 -14.82 -6.36 31.19
N SER A 348 -14.49 -5.62 32.25
CA SER A 348 -14.57 -4.15 32.28
C SER A 348 -13.52 -3.52 31.35
N LEU A 349 -12.29 -4.03 31.37
CA LEU A 349 -11.22 -3.60 30.46
C LEU A 349 -11.55 -3.94 29.00
N ALA A 350 -12.13 -5.12 28.75
CA ALA A 350 -12.59 -5.50 27.42
C ALA A 350 -13.69 -4.57 26.92
N LEU A 351 -14.67 -4.20 27.76
CA LEU A 351 -15.73 -3.26 27.40
C LEU A 351 -15.21 -1.86 27.06
N LEU A 352 -14.29 -1.32 27.88
CA LEU A 352 -13.63 -0.04 27.59
C LEU A 352 -12.93 -0.10 26.23
N PHE A 353 -12.18 -1.17 25.97
CA PHE A 353 -11.47 -1.34 24.70
C PHE A 353 -12.43 -1.46 23.51
N ILE A 354 -13.51 -2.24 23.63
CA ILE A 354 -14.53 -2.38 22.59
C ILE A 354 -15.18 -1.03 22.29
N GLY A 355 -15.47 -0.22 23.33
CA GLY A 355 -15.98 1.14 23.17
C GLY A 355 -15.03 2.01 22.35
N SER A 356 -13.74 2.05 22.71
CA SER A 356 -12.72 2.77 21.95
C SER A 356 -12.61 2.30 20.49
N VAL A 357 -12.64 0.98 20.27
CA VAL A 357 -12.61 0.37 18.94
C VAL A 357 -13.83 0.78 18.11
N LEU A 358 -15.02 0.80 18.69
CA LEU A 358 -16.24 1.24 18.00
C LEU A 358 -16.11 2.71 17.57
N PHE A 359 -15.65 3.58 18.46
CA PHE A 359 -15.44 5.00 18.14
C PHE A 359 -14.40 5.19 17.02
N LEU A 360 -13.27 4.50 17.11
CA LEU A 360 -12.27 4.49 16.06
C LEU A 360 -12.81 3.96 14.74
N SER A 361 -13.71 2.96 14.77
CA SER A 361 -14.35 2.41 13.56
C SER A 361 -15.22 3.45 12.86
N ILE A 362 -15.98 4.26 13.62
CA ILE A 362 -16.77 5.38 13.08
C ILE A 362 -15.84 6.40 12.40
N LEU A 363 -14.72 6.74 13.06
CA LEU A 363 -13.72 7.62 12.46
C LEU A 363 -13.13 7.00 11.20
N THR A 364 -12.87 5.67 11.18
CA THR A 364 -12.31 4.98 10.01
C THR A 364 -13.25 5.10 8.83
N VAL A 365 -14.54 4.84 9.02
CA VAL A 365 -15.57 5.05 7.97
C VAL A 365 -15.53 6.48 7.46
N ARG A 366 -15.45 7.47 8.36
CA ARG A 366 -15.36 8.88 7.98
C ARG A 366 -14.08 9.19 7.18
N THR A 367 -12.93 8.64 7.58
CA THR A 367 -11.66 8.78 6.85
C THR A 367 -11.76 8.14 5.46
N SER A 368 -12.36 6.95 5.35
CA SER A 368 -12.59 6.27 4.08
C SER A 368 -13.49 7.09 3.15
N ILE A 369 -14.61 7.62 3.66
CA ILE A 369 -15.51 8.47 2.85
C ILE A 369 -14.74 9.70 2.34
N LYS A 370 -14.00 10.37 3.21
CA LYS A 370 -13.24 11.57 2.84
C LYS A 370 -12.18 11.28 1.77
N ALA A 371 -11.39 10.22 1.96
CA ALA A 371 -10.33 9.86 1.03
C ALA A 371 -10.87 9.36 -0.32
N SER A 372 -12.00 8.62 -0.31
CA SER A 372 -12.53 7.99 -1.53
C SER A 372 -13.52 8.86 -2.32
N PHE A 373 -14.23 9.80 -1.68
CA PHE A 373 -15.29 10.59 -2.34
C PHE A 373 -15.06 12.09 -2.29
N ASN A 374 -14.62 12.65 -1.17
CA ASN A 374 -14.42 14.10 -1.07
C ASN A 374 -13.10 14.55 -1.69
N ASN A 375 -12.03 13.80 -1.42
CA ASN A 375 -10.67 14.12 -1.82
C ASN A 375 -10.11 13.08 -2.82
N SER A 376 -10.98 12.44 -3.62
CA SER A 376 -10.62 11.31 -4.49
C SER A 376 -9.48 11.61 -5.46
N ASP A 377 -9.38 12.86 -5.88
CA ASP A 377 -8.38 13.39 -6.80
C ASP A 377 -7.60 14.57 -6.21
N ILE A 378 -7.81 14.91 -4.93
CA ILE A 378 -7.18 16.07 -4.27
C ILE A 378 -6.01 15.58 -3.40
N PRO A 379 -4.76 15.99 -3.69
CA PRO A 379 -3.57 15.54 -2.99
C PRO A 379 -3.34 16.21 -1.62
N VAL A 380 -4.43 16.50 -0.91
CA VAL A 380 -4.41 16.67 0.55
C VAL A 380 -4.37 15.31 1.26
N GLU A 381 -4.71 14.23 0.55
CA GLU A 381 -4.57 12.85 1.02
C GLU A 381 -3.22 12.29 0.53
N MET A 382 -2.34 11.88 1.45
CA MET A 382 -1.11 11.12 1.10
C MET A 382 -1.35 9.83 0.27
N LEU A 383 -2.58 9.31 0.20
CA LEU A 383 -2.91 8.20 -0.70
C LEU A 383 -2.84 8.60 -2.19
N VAL A 384 -2.96 9.90 -2.48
CA VAL A 384 -2.87 10.47 -3.83
C VAL A 384 -1.39 10.80 -4.10
N TYR A 385 -0.67 9.83 -4.67
CA TYR A 385 0.75 10.00 -5.03
C TYR A 385 0.92 11.01 -6.18
N THR A 386 0.30 10.78 -7.32
CA THR A 386 0.24 11.74 -8.44
C THR A 386 -1.05 11.47 -9.18
N GLN A 387 -1.83 12.51 -9.45
CA GLN A 387 -3.13 12.38 -10.07
C GLN A 387 -3.40 13.52 -11.05
N THR A 388 -4.28 13.28 -12.02
CA THR A 388 -4.83 14.34 -12.87
C THR A 388 -5.69 15.29 -12.04
N SER A 389 -5.55 16.60 -12.22
CA SER A 389 -6.36 17.55 -11.47
C SER A 389 -7.84 17.55 -11.90
N PRO A 390 -8.77 17.97 -11.02
CA PRO A 390 -10.17 18.21 -11.35
C PRO A 390 -10.34 19.22 -12.50
N ASP A 391 -9.40 20.16 -12.63
CA ASP A 391 -9.47 21.24 -13.61
C ASP A 391 -9.34 20.72 -15.04
N ILE A 392 -8.71 19.57 -15.25
CA ILE A 392 -8.67 18.91 -16.57
C ILE A 392 -10.08 18.55 -17.05
N ARG A 393 -10.97 18.10 -16.14
CA ARG A 393 -12.37 17.84 -16.50
C ARG A 393 -13.13 19.14 -16.79
N LEU A 394 -12.79 20.23 -16.11
CA LEU A 394 -13.41 21.54 -16.36
C LEU A 394 -12.97 22.11 -17.71
N THR A 395 -11.68 22.00 -18.03
CA THR A 395 -11.14 22.34 -19.35
C THR A 395 -11.80 21.49 -20.43
N MET A 396 -11.97 20.18 -20.23
CA MET A 396 -12.70 19.35 -21.19
C MET A 396 -14.15 19.81 -21.39
N LYS A 397 -14.88 20.09 -20.31
CA LYS A 397 -16.26 20.63 -20.40
C LYS A 397 -16.30 21.97 -21.13
N SER A 398 -15.24 22.77 -21.04
CA SER A 398 -15.16 24.03 -21.78
C SER A 398 -14.97 23.80 -23.28
N ILE A 399 -14.14 22.84 -23.66
CA ILE A 399 -13.97 22.40 -25.05
C ILE A 399 -15.29 21.88 -25.62
N ASP A 400 -16.02 21.04 -24.86
CA ASP A 400 -17.33 20.54 -25.27
C ASP A 400 -18.35 21.68 -25.49
N ARG A 401 -18.29 22.74 -24.68
CA ARG A 401 -19.16 23.92 -24.87
C ARG A 401 -18.82 24.68 -26.15
N ILE A 402 -17.54 24.87 -26.47
CA ILE A 402 -17.13 25.47 -27.75
C ILE A 402 -17.65 24.63 -28.90
N ASN A 403 -17.44 23.32 -28.84
CA ASN A 403 -17.91 22.40 -29.86
C ASN A 403 -19.43 22.48 -30.07
N ASN A 404 -20.21 22.59 -28.99
CA ASN A 404 -21.66 22.73 -29.09
C ASN A 404 -22.13 24.12 -29.57
N GLN A 405 -21.27 25.14 -29.47
CA GLN A 405 -21.53 26.47 -30.04
C GLN A 405 -21.17 26.52 -31.53
N MET A 406 -20.28 25.64 -31.99
CA MET A 406 -20.02 25.41 -33.40
C MET A 406 -21.18 24.64 -34.04
N GLY A 407 -21.39 24.84 -35.34
CA GLY A 407 -22.45 24.12 -36.07
C GLY A 407 -22.23 22.60 -36.07
N GLU A 408 -23.27 21.80 -36.34
CA GLU A 408 -23.24 20.33 -36.28
C GLU A 408 -22.15 19.67 -37.15
N THR A 409 -21.62 20.38 -38.14
CA THR A 409 -20.58 19.92 -39.07
C THR A 409 -19.17 20.46 -38.76
N GLN A 410 -19.01 21.27 -37.72
CA GLN A 410 -17.75 21.92 -37.37
C GLN A 410 -17.27 21.44 -35.99
N GLN A 411 -15.96 21.21 -35.87
CA GLN A 411 -15.31 20.88 -34.60
C GLN A 411 -14.15 21.84 -34.33
N PRO A 412 -13.87 22.18 -33.07
CA PRO A 412 -12.75 23.04 -32.73
C PRO A 412 -11.43 22.35 -33.04
N THR A 413 -10.50 23.09 -33.61
CA THR A 413 -9.10 22.63 -33.75
C THR A 413 -8.40 22.79 -32.41
N ILE A 414 -7.87 21.70 -31.87
CA ILE A 414 -7.27 21.63 -30.54
C ILE A 414 -5.80 21.24 -30.67
N THR A 415 -4.92 21.99 -30.00
CA THR A 415 -3.50 21.68 -29.93
C THR A 415 -3.05 21.43 -28.50
N ILE A 416 -2.42 20.28 -28.24
CA ILE A 416 -1.89 19.89 -26.93
C ILE A 416 -0.37 19.68 -27.02
N ASP A 417 0.39 20.49 -26.30
CA ASP A 417 1.83 20.33 -26.16
C ASP A 417 2.17 19.01 -25.43
N GLN A 418 2.84 18.09 -26.11
CA GLN A 418 3.23 16.78 -25.58
C GLN A 418 4.42 16.80 -24.63
N THR A 419 5.06 17.96 -24.42
CA THR A 419 6.22 18.09 -23.53
C THR A 419 5.97 17.41 -22.18
N SER A 420 6.93 16.61 -21.70
CA SER A 420 6.80 15.85 -20.44
C SER A 420 5.67 14.81 -20.43
N GLY A 421 5.30 14.29 -21.61
CA GLY A 421 4.27 13.27 -21.76
C GLY A 421 2.86 13.78 -21.46
N PHE A 422 2.61 15.07 -21.64
CA PHE A 422 1.32 15.73 -21.39
C PHE A 422 0.17 15.20 -22.26
N THR A 423 0.47 14.39 -23.27
CA THR A 423 -0.49 13.71 -24.15
C THR A 423 -1.57 12.92 -23.40
N TRP A 424 -1.21 12.25 -22.30
CA TRP A 424 -2.17 11.59 -21.42
C TRP A 424 -2.58 12.53 -20.27
N PRO A 425 -3.89 12.73 -20.00
CA PRO A 425 -5.04 11.93 -20.45
C PRO A 425 -5.79 12.48 -21.67
N TRP A 426 -5.30 13.53 -22.33
CA TRP A 426 -6.02 14.19 -23.42
C TRP A 426 -6.37 13.28 -24.58
N THR A 427 -5.50 12.34 -24.95
CA THR A 427 -5.82 11.33 -25.98
C THR A 427 -7.10 10.55 -25.68
N TRP A 428 -7.40 10.29 -24.40
CA TRP A 428 -8.63 9.63 -24.00
C TRP A 428 -9.84 10.56 -24.04
N TYR A 429 -9.71 11.77 -23.48
CA TYR A 429 -10.80 12.74 -23.44
C TYR A 429 -11.20 13.26 -24.82
N LEU A 430 -10.22 13.48 -25.69
CA LEU A 430 -10.39 14.04 -27.04
C LEU A 430 -10.54 12.96 -28.13
N ARG A 431 -10.72 11.68 -27.77
CA ARG A 431 -10.77 10.55 -28.72
C ARG A 431 -11.87 10.64 -29.79
N ASN A 432 -12.87 11.48 -29.59
CA ASN A 432 -14.00 11.69 -30.51
C ASN A 432 -13.85 12.97 -31.35
N TYR A 433 -12.76 13.73 -31.17
CA TYR A 433 -12.47 14.95 -31.92
C TYR A 433 -11.50 14.63 -33.06
N GLU A 434 -11.82 15.10 -34.27
CA GLU A 434 -11.04 14.79 -35.47
C GLU A 434 -9.85 15.73 -35.66
N ASN A 435 -9.99 17.00 -35.24
CA ASN A 435 -8.99 18.06 -35.44
C ASN A 435 -8.12 18.29 -34.20
N VAL A 436 -7.43 17.24 -33.72
CA VAL A 436 -6.56 17.32 -32.54
C VAL A 436 -5.10 17.08 -32.91
N HIS A 437 -4.25 18.06 -32.60
CA HIS A 437 -2.82 18.00 -32.84
C HIS A 437 -2.04 17.90 -31.54
N TYR A 438 -1.01 17.07 -31.56
CA TYR A 438 -0.13 16.85 -30.42
C TYR A 438 1.33 17.19 -30.80
N PRO A 439 1.71 18.46 -30.97
CA PRO A 439 3.09 18.83 -31.22
C PRO A 439 3.95 18.68 -29.96
N VAL A 440 5.26 18.52 -30.13
CA VAL A 440 6.23 18.70 -29.04
C VAL A 440 6.84 20.08 -29.23
N PHE A 441 6.49 21.02 -28.36
CA PHE A 441 7.10 22.36 -28.40
C PHE A 441 8.48 22.34 -27.73
N SER A 442 9.44 23.00 -28.37
CA SER A 442 10.82 23.09 -27.90
C SER A 442 11.43 24.42 -28.33
N SER A 443 12.69 24.66 -27.95
CA SER A 443 13.46 25.79 -28.46
C SER A 443 13.67 25.76 -29.98
N GLU A 444 13.61 24.57 -30.59
CA GLU A 444 13.80 24.36 -32.03
C GLU A 444 12.47 24.32 -32.80
N ASN A 445 11.40 23.83 -32.15
CA ASN A 445 10.04 23.80 -32.67
C ASN A 445 9.15 24.74 -31.85
N GLY A 446 9.07 25.99 -32.27
CA GLY A 446 8.27 27.02 -31.60
C GLY A 446 6.76 26.77 -31.67
N PRO A 447 5.96 27.53 -30.89
CA PRO A 447 4.50 27.40 -30.88
C PRO A 447 3.90 27.89 -32.20
N THR A 448 3.31 26.99 -33.00
CA THR A 448 2.77 27.28 -34.35
C THR A 448 1.25 27.16 -34.47
N ALA A 449 0.54 27.18 -33.34
CA ALA A 449 -0.88 26.82 -33.25
C ALA A 449 -1.87 28.00 -33.41
N THR A 450 -1.52 29.07 -34.13
CA THR A 450 -2.37 30.28 -34.26
C THR A 450 -3.75 30.02 -34.87
N HIS A 451 -3.90 28.96 -35.67
CA HIS A 451 -5.17 28.54 -36.25
C HIS A 451 -6.05 27.68 -35.32
N SER A 452 -5.53 27.28 -34.15
CA SER A 452 -6.27 26.48 -33.18
C SER A 452 -7.24 27.35 -32.37
N GLU A 453 -8.39 26.79 -32.01
CA GLU A 453 -9.36 27.42 -31.11
C GLU A 453 -8.94 27.28 -29.65
N VAL A 454 -8.30 26.15 -29.33
CA VAL A 454 -7.82 25.80 -27.99
C VAL A 454 -6.39 25.30 -28.08
N VAL A 455 -5.49 25.92 -27.32
CA VAL A 455 -4.09 25.47 -27.20
C VAL A 455 -3.77 25.24 -25.74
N LEU A 456 -3.29 24.05 -25.41
CA LEU A 456 -2.78 23.73 -24.08
C LEU A 456 -1.26 23.54 -24.16
N VAL A 457 -0.53 24.40 -23.44
CA VAL A 457 0.93 24.44 -23.49
C VAL A 457 1.51 24.00 -22.15
N HIS A 458 2.57 23.21 -22.17
CA HIS A 458 3.29 22.85 -20.95
C HIS A 458 3.98 24.09 -20.34
N SER A 459 4.02 24.20 -19.00
CA SER A 459 4.65 25.33 -18.28
C SER A 459 6.04 25.72 -18.75
N ARG A 460 6.90 24.75 -19.11
CA ARG A 460 8.23 24.95 -19.70
C ARG A 460 8.24 25.85 -20.96
N ASN A 461 7.17 25.81 -21.75
CA ASN A 461 7.06 26.51 -23.03
C ASN A 461 6.17 27.77 -22.92
N LYS A 462 5.80 28.18 -21.70
CA LYS A 462 4.91 29.32 -21.45
C LYS A 462 5.46 30.62 -22.03
N ASP A 463 6.70 30.99 -21.70
CA ASP A 463 7.24 32.31 -22.09
C ASP A 463 7.36 32.49 -23.60
N ALA A 464 7.67 31.41 -24.32
CA ALA A 464 7.68 31.39 -25.78
C ALA A 464 6.25 31.49 -26.36
N SER A 465 5.30 30.82 -25.72
CA SER A 465 3.89 30.77 -26.16
C SER A 465 3.14 32.06 -25.86
N ASP A 466 3.37 32.70 -24.70
CA ASP A 466 2.79 34.01 -24.40
C ASP A 466 3.20 35.06 -25.45
N LYS A 467 4.46 35.02 -25.91
CA LYS A 467 4.93 35.89 -27.00
C LYS A 467 4.25 35.57 -28.32
N ALA A 468 4.18 34.29 -28.68
CA ALA A 468 3.61 33.83 -29.95
C ALA A 468 2.09 34.05 -30.05
N PHE A 469 1.36 33.90 -28.95
CA PHE A 469 -0.10 33.90 -28.90
C PHE A 469 -0.71 35.22 -28.39
N SER A 470 0.11 36.20 -28.01
CA SER A 470 -0.31 37.49 -27.43
C SER A 470 -1.33 38.29 -28.24
N ARG A 471 -1.42 38.08 -29.55
CA ARG A 471 -2.35 38.82 -30.44
C ARG A 471 -3.67 38.09 -30.68
N ASP A 472 -3.64 36.76 -30.72
CA ASP A 472 -4.76 35.94 -31.20
C ASP A 472 -5.56 35.30 -30.05
N PHE A 473 -4.99 35.26 -28.84
CA PHE A 473 -5.57 34.59 -27.68
C PHE A 473 -5.68 35.52 -26.47
N ARG A 474 -6.59 35.18 -25.56
CA ARG A 474 -6.68 35.80 -24.24
C ARG A 474 -5.43 35.49 -23.39
N PRO A 475 -5.18 36.25 -22.31
CA PRO A 475 -4.16 35.91 -21.33
C PRO A 475 -4.26 34.44 -20.89
N SER A 476 -3.12 33.76 -20.87
CA SER A 476 -3.09 32.34 -20.59
C SER A 476 -3.60 32.02 -19.19
N ILE A 477 -4.44 30.99 -19.09
CA ILE A 477 -5.01 30.55 -17.83
C ILE A 477 -4.21 29.35 -17.33
N LYS A 478 -3.74 29.43 -16.08
CA LYS A 478 -3.00 28.33 -15.46
C LYS A 478 -3.93 27.16 -15.15
N VAL A 479 -3.55 25.97 -15.60
CA VAL A 479 -4.27 24.72 -15.37
C VAL A 479 -3.31 23.71 -14.76
N PRO A 480 -3.38 23.42 -13.45
CA PRO A 480 -2.62 22.32 -12.88
C PRO A 480 -2.98 21.03 -13.60
N HIS A 481 -2.02 20.36 -14.23
CA HIS A 481 -2.30 19.18 -15.06
C HIS A 481 -2.20 17.90 -14.23
N ARG A 482 -1.04 17.70 -13.63
CA ARG A 482 -0.78 16.67 -12.61
C ARG A 482 -0.51 17.37 -11.30
N TRP A 483 -0.94 16.78 -10.20
CA TRP A 483 -0.64 17.28 -8.86
C TRP A 483 -0.43 16.13 -7.88
N TRP A 484 0.33 16.41 -6.82
CA TRP A 484 0.79 15.41 -5.87
C TRP A 484 0.92 15.97 -4.46
N PHE A 485 0.94 15.05 -3.50
CA PHE A 485 1.09 15.40 -2.10
C PHE A 485 2.47 16.04 -1.87
N PRO A 486 2.57 17.13 -1.09
CA PRO A 486 3.84 17.83 -0.85
C PRO A 486 4.81 17.01 -0.01
N GLU A 487 5.69 16.26 -0.67
CA GLU A 487 6.57 15.32 0.01
C GLU A 487 7.65 15.97 0.90
N HIS A 488 8.06 17.20 0.57
CA HIS A 488 8.99 17.99 1.39
C HIS A 488 8.49 18.19 2.84
N MET A 489 7.17 18.13 3.07
CA MET A 489 6.59 18.26 4.41
C MET A 489 6.97 17.11 5.35
N TYR A 490 7.32 15.92 4.81
CA TYR A 490 7.66 14.75 5.62
C TYR A 490 9.03 14.12 5.30
N ARG A 491 9.59 14.35 4.11
CA ARG A 491 10.90 13.80 3.71
C ARG A 491 12.05 14.32 4.59
N ASP A 492 11.97 15.58 5.02
CA ASP A 492 12.96 16.23 5.88
C ASP A 492 12.83 15.78 7.34
N PHE A 493 13.07 14.49 7.58
CA PHE A 493 13.02 13.88 8.91
C PHE A 493 14.37 14.00 9.63
N SER A 494 14.32 14.45 10.87
CA SER A 494 15.46 14.38 11.79
C SER A 494 14.99 14.07 13.21
N ILE A 495 15.81 13.34 13.97
CA ILE A 495 15.49 12.98 15.36
C ILE A 495 15.23 14.22 16.23
N PRO A 496 16.02 15.32 16.16
CA PRO A 496 15.74 16.55 16.90
C PRO A 496 14.39 17.17 16.51
N LYS A 497 14.04 17.17 15.22
CA LYS A 497 12.75 17.67 14.73
C LYS A 497 11.60 16.83 15.28
N LEU A 498 11.72 15.50 15.31
CA LEU A 498 10.72 14.62 15.93
C LEU A 498 10.53 14.92 17.42
N VAL A 499 11.62 15.02 18.20
CA VAL A 499 11.53 15.35 19.64
C VAL A 499 10.84 16.69 19.85
N SER A 500 11.22 17.71 19.08
CA SER A 500 10.58 19.04 19.16
C SER A 500 9.09 19.02 18.80
N GLN A 501 8.68 18.15 17.86
CA GLN A 501 7.29 17.99 17.46
C GLN A 501 6.46 17.28 18.54
N VAL A 502 7.02 16.28 19.22
CA VAL A 502 6.32 15.52 20.27
C VAL A 502 6.05 16.39 21.51
N VAL A 503 6.93 17.34 21.84
CA VAL A 503 6.77 18.21 23.02
C VAL A 503 5.89 19.44 22.73
N SER A 504 5.74 19.84 21.46
CA SER A 504 5.03 21.06 21.08
C SER A 504 3.53 20.85 20.91
N ILE A 505 2.72 21.54 21.72
CA ILE A 505 1.25 21.53 21.57
C ILE A 505 0.78 22.06 20.21
N LYS A 506 1.50 23.03 19.62
CA LYS A 506 1.19 23.54 18.27
C LYS A 506 1.38 22.46 17.20
N SER A 507 2.39 21.61 17.35
CA SER A 507 2.61 20.47 16.47
C SER A 507 1.48 19.44 16.60
N TRP A 508 1.05 19.13 17.82
CA TRP A 508 -0.13 18.28 18.06
C TRP A 508 -1.39 18.89 17.46
N GLN A 509 -1.64 20.19 17.61
CA GLN A 509 -2.77 20.87 16.99
C GLN A 509 -2.75 20.73 15.46
N ARG A 510 -1.60 20.96 14.82
CA ARG A 510 -1.44 20.78 13.37
C ARG A 510 -1.68 19.34 12.94
N ILE A 511 -1.12 18.36 13.66
CA ILE A 511 -1.31 16.93 13.38
C ILE A 511 -2.78 16.55 13.54
N THR A 512 -3.44 17.00 14.60
CA THR A 512 -4.87 16.73 14.83
C THR A 512 -5.76 17.42 13.79
N LYS A 513 -5.46 18.67 13.40
CA LYS A 513 -6.17 19.37 12.30
C LYS A 513 -6.00 18.65 10.96
N TYR A 514 -4.82 18.11 10.67
CA TYR A 514 -4.62 17.30 9.47
C TYR A 514 -5.29 15.92 9.57
N TRP A 515 -5.15 15.22 10.69
CA TRP A 515 -5.69 13.88 10.90
C TRP A 515 -7.23 13.86 10.91
N LEU A 516 -7.85 14.85 11.56
CA LEU A 516 -9.29 15.06 11.50
C LEU A 516 -9.67 15.77 10.21
N PHE A 517 -9.21 16.99 9.94
CA PHE A 517 -9.81 17.85 8.92
C PHE A 517 -9.03 17.96 7.60
N ARG A 518 -7.87 17.29 7.46
CA ARG A 518 -6.96 17.41 6.29
C ARG A 518 -6.53 18.86 6.00
N GLU A 519 -6.50 19.68 7.04
CA GLU A 519 -6.09 21.08 6.96
C GLU A 519 -4.56 21.23 7.03
N GLY A 520 -4.06 22.34 6.49
CA GLY A 520 -2.63 22.72 6.59
C GLY A 520 -1.71 22.15 5.51
N VAL A 521 -2.26 21.49 4.48
CA VAL A 521 -1.49 20.90 3.37
C VAL A 521 -1.81 21.55 2.02
N ALA A 522 -3.04 22.04 1.83
CA ALA A 522 -3.56 22.43 0.52
C ALA A 522 -2.71 23.51 -0.20
N GLU A 523 -2.22 24.51 0.53
CA GLU A 523 -1.35 25.58 0.01
C GLU A 523 -0.03 25.05 -0.58
N ASN A 524 0.47 23.92 -0.07
CA ASN A 524 1.77 23.38 -0.43
C ASN A 524 1.69 22.34 -1.56
N ILE A 525 0.49 21.99 -2.04
CA ILE A 525 0.29 20.95 -3.07
C ILE A 525 1.18 21.24 -4.30
N GLY A 526 2.03 20.26 -4.65
CA GLY A 526 2.85 20.33 -5.86
C GLY A 526 2.01 20.08 -7.11
N SER A 527 2.35 20.75 -8.21
CA SER A 527 1.75 20.48 -9.52
C SER A 527 2.74 20.63 -10.66
N GLU A 528 2.48 19.89 -11.74
CA GLU A 528 3.01 20.10 -13.07
C GLU A 528 1.92 20.82 -13.85
N ASP A 529 2.19 22.06 -14.25
CA ASP A 529 1.18 22.98 -14.77
C ASP A 529 1.16 23.03 -16.30
N ALA A 530 -0.03 23.19 -16.85
CA ALA A 530 -0.31 23.59 -18.21
C ALA A 530 -0.85 25.03 -18.26
N TYR A 531 -0.76 25.65 -19.42
CA TYR A 531 -1.33 26.97 -19.70
C TYR A 531 -2.30 26.86 -20.87
N LEU A 532 -3.54 27.24 -20.62
CA LEU A 532 -4.64 27.21 -21.57
C LEU A 532 -4.72 28.56 -22.28
N TYR A 533 -4.65 28.53 -23.61
CA TYR A 533 -4.85 29.66 -24.50
C TYR A 533 -6.14 29.43 -25.28
N VAL A 534 -7.05 30.39 -25.18
CA VAL A 534 -8.38 30.36 -25.80
C VAL A 534 -8.70 31.70 -26.46
N LYS A 535 -9.45 31.67 -27.56
CA LYS A 535 -9.85 32.89 -28.29
C LYS A 535 -10.92 33.69 -27.55
N GLU A 536 -11.18 34.91 -28.04
CA GLU A 536 -12.31 35.71 -27.58
C GLU A 536 -13.65 34.99 -27.83
N GLY A 537 -14.55 35.02 -26.83
CA GLY A 537 -15.83 34.30 -26.86
C GLY A 537 -15.81 32.98 -26.09
N HIS A 538 -14.63 32.47 -25.69
CA HIS A 538 -14.54 31.29 -24.85
C HIS A 538 -15.20 31.51 -23.48
N PRO A 539 -15.99 30.55 -22.96
CA PRO A 539 -16.62 30.66 -21.65
C PRO A 539 -15.57 30.68 -20.53
N ASP A 540 -15.76 31.53 -19.51
CA ASP A 540 -14.87 31.53 -18.36
C ASP A 540 -14.93 30.19 -17.61
N ILE A 541 -13.75 29.73 -17.18
CA ILE A 541 -13.61 28.48 -16.44
C ILE A 541 -13.29 28.81 -14.98
N ASN A 542 -14.21 28.46 -14.09
CA ASN A 542 -13.98 28.56 -12.65
C ASN A 542 -13.20 27.35 -12.16
N PHE A 543 -11.88 27.42 -12.24
CA PHE A 543 -11.00 26.37 -11.75
C PHE A 543 -11.09 26.18 -10.23
N ILE A 544 -11.02 24.91 -9.80
CA ILE A 544 -11.22 24.51 -8.41
C ILE A 544 -9.88 24.47 -7.67
N THR A 545 -8.78 24.18 -8.37
CA THR A 545 -7.47 24.00 -7.73
C THR A 545 -6.97 25.26 -7.04
N GLU A 546 -7.21 26.44 -7.62
CA GLU A 546 -6.86 27.73 -6.98
C GLU A 546 -7.67 27.97 -5.70
N LYS A 547 -8.97 27.64 -5.71
CA LYS A 547 -9.82 27.72 -4.52
C LYS A 547 -9.35 26.76 -3.43
N ILE A 548 -8.93 25.56 -3.79
CA ILE A 548 -8.37 24.58 -2.86
C ILE A 548 -7.07 25.10 -2.22
N ARG A 549 -6.18 25.69 -3.02
CA ARG A 549 -4.89 26.22 -2.54
C ARG A 549 -5.03 27.46 -1.68
N HIS A 550 -5.98 28.35 -1.99
CA HIS A 550 -6.03 29.69 -1.38
C HIS A 550 -7.28 29.95 -0.52
N GLY A 551 -8.22 29.00 -0.45
CA GLY A 551 -9.35 29.04 0.48
C GLY A 551 -10.35 30.17 0.27
N HIS A 552 -10.46 30.70 -0.96
CA HIS A 552 -11.40 31.77 -1.32
C HIS A 552 -12.85 31.28 -1.50
#